data_AF-A0A9D8P1S7-F1
#
_entry.id   AF-A0A9D8P1S7-F1
#
_cell.length_a   1.000
_cell.length_b   1.000
_cell.length_c   1.000
_cell.angle_alpha   90.00
_cell.angle_beta   90.00
_cell.angle_gamma   90.00
#
_symmetry.space_group_name_H-M   'P 1'
#
loop_
_entity.id
_entity.type
_entity.pdbx_description
1 polymer ?
#
loop_
_entity_poly.entity_id
_entity_poly.type
_entity_poly.pdbx_seq_one_letter_code
_entity_poly.pdbx_strand_id
1 'polypeptide(L)'
;MAKRTRMSEIRFFVDLYAGFLLMGTANEQVVIQSVQIMRILEQLESQGLVTITKDGAQTYYSADVKCFKYLLSELLNHGQRKPMEEVIFINYYTSTYRGFFLKQASALTAEEHAAMLELLTPGKLLLRQIAIMDELIARIEARIADYGKIRTFMEKAETSKLSVEEKIKQLPLGPNIPQTYKKSLRDVLLDLPKALRERELTVGFEHRLKYYYEPYLNTLKSERALMAGLLTKTDGSQ
;
A
#
# COMPACT_ATOMS: atom_id res chain seq x y z
N MET A 1 20.05 -26.79 -14.58
CA MET A 1 20.69 -26.69 -13.26
C MET A 1 20.49 -25.26 -12.77
N ALA A 2 19.82 -25.06 -11.63
CA ALA A 2 19.56 -23.71 -11.12
C ALA A 2 20.89 -23.05 -10.71
N LYS A 3 21.08 -21.78 -11.08
CA LYS A 3 22.31 -21.04 -10.78
C LYS A 3 22.46 -20.91 -9.26
N ARG A 4 23.66 -21.19 -8.75
CA ARG A 4 24.01 -20.95 -7.34
C ARG A 4 24.47 -19.49 -7.22
N THR A 5 23.88 -18.77 -6.28
CA THR A 5 24.14 -17.35 -6.05
C THR A 5 24.61 -17.13 -4.62
N ARG A 6 25.63 -16.28 -4.42
CA ARG A 6 26.16 -15.95 -3.09
C ARG A 6 25.34 -14.82 -2.44
N MET A 7 25.37 -14.73 -1.11
CA MET A 7 24.72 -13.62 -0.38
C MET A 7 25.17 -12.24 -0.88
N SER A 8 26.46 -12.07 -1.19
CA SER A 8 26.99 -10.80 -1.71
C SER A 8 26.35 -10.39 -3.05
N GLU A 9 26.02 -11.37 -3.90
CA GLU A 9 25.39 -11.13 -5.21
C GLU A 9 23.92 -10.79 -5.03
N ILE A 10 23.21 -11.50 -4.14
CA ILE A 10 21.83 -11.17 -3.79
C ILE A 10 21.75 -9.75 -3.22
N ARG A 11 22.64 -9.43 -2.28
CA ARG A 11 22.74 -8.09 -1.69
C ARG A 11 23.00 -7.03 -2.75
N PHE A 12 23.92 -7.26 -3.66
CA PHE A 12 24.18 -6.33 -4.76
C PHE A 12 22.90 -6.01 -5.56
N PHE A 13 22.11 -7.03 -5.92
CA PHE A 13 20.85 -6.80 -6.63
C PHE A 13 19.81 -6.07 -5.76
N VAL A 14 19.70 -6.42 -4.48
CA VAL A 14 18.81 -5.74 -3.53
C VAL A 14 19.18 -4.27 -3.43
N ASP A 15 20.45 -3.94 -3.24
CA ASP A 15 20.95 -2.56 -3.14
C ASP A 15 20.72 -1.80 -4.46
N LEU A 16 20.95 -2.45 -5.61
CA LEU A 16 20.72 -1.88 -6.94
C LEU A 16 19.25 -1.47 -7.15
N TYR A 17 18.31 -2.38 -6.87
CA TYR A 17 16.88 -2.11 -7.08
C TYR A 17 16.29 -1.20 -5.99
N ALA A 18 16.77 -1.32 -4.75
CA ALA A 18 16.40 -0.39 -3.67
C ALA A 18 16.78 1.04 -4.05
N GLY A 19 17.96 1.26 -4.63
CA GLY A 19 18.37 2.56 -5.16
C GLY A 19 17.37 3.13 -6.16
N PHE A 20 16.94 2.34 -7.15
CA PHE A 20 15.97 2.81 -8.15
C PHE A 20 14.60 3.17 -7.56
N LEU A 21 14.11 2.41 -6.58
CA LEU A 21 12.80 2.64 -5.97
C LEU A 21 12.79 3.78 -4.95
N LEU A 22 13.93 4.05 -4.32
CA LEU A 22 13.99 4.92 -3.14
C LEU A 22 14.73 6.25 -3.36
N MET A 23 15.44 6.41 -4.48
CA MET A 23 16.12 7.67 -4.81
C MET A 23 15.16 8.84 -5.08
N GLY A 24 13.84 8.61 -5.13
CA GLY A 24 12.87 9.57 -5.65
C GLY A 24 12.41 10.70 -4.73
N THR A 25 12.49 10.60 -3.39
CA THR A 25 11.65 11.50 -2.57
C THR A 25 12.30 12.22 -1.40
N ALA A 26 13.48 11.84 -0.88
CA ALA A 26 14.07 12.57 0.26
C ALA A 26 15.58 12.38 0.53
N ASN A 27 16.37 11.77 -0.36
CA ASN A 27 17.74 11.32 -0.04
C ASN A 27 17.84 10.34 1.15
N GLU A 28 16.73 9.76 1.61
CA GLU A 28 16.75 8.74 2.64
C GLU A 28 17.27 7.43 2.05
N GLN A 29 18.53 7.09 2.37
CA GLN A 29 19.08 5.78 2.05
C GLN A 29 18.44 4.73 2.96
N VAL A 30 17.54 3.91 2.40
CA VAL A 30 17.13 2.68 3.09
C VAL A 30 18.29 1.71 3.04
N VAL A 31 18.93 1.51 4.19
CA VAL A 31 19.99 0.52 4.33
C VAL A 31 19.35 -0.84 4.62
N ILE A 32 19.30 -1.70 3.60
CA ILE A 32 18.85 -3.09 3.76
C ILE A 32 20.00 -3.90 4.36
N GLN A 33 19.79 -4.40 5.57
CA GLN A 33 20.80 -5.19 6.28
C GLN A 33 20.85 -6.62 5.73
N SER A 34 22.04 -7.20 5.62
CA SER A 34 22.20 -8.60 5.16
C SER A 34 21.43 -9.61 6.03
N VAL A 35 21.22 -9.30 7.31
CA VAL A 35 20.41 -10.13 8.22
C VAL A 35 18.93 -10.13 7.80
N GLN A 36 18.40 -9.03 7.26
CA GLN A 36 17.02 -8.98 6.75
C GLN A 36 16.88 -9.84 5.49
N ILE A 37 17.84 -9.75 4.57
CA ILE A 37 17.89 -10.59 3.37
C ILE A 37 17.98 -12.07 3.76
N MET A 38 18.84 -12.40 4.72
CA MET A 38 18.99 -13.76 5.24
C MET A 38 17.68 -14.31 5.81
N ARG A 39 16.99 -13.56 6.66
CA ARG A 39 15.70 -13.96 7.25
C ARG A 39 14.64 -14.23 6.17
N ILE A 40 14.60 -13.41 5.12
CA ILE A 40 13.68 -13.61 3.99
C ILE A 40 14.05 -14.91 3.24
N LEU A 41 15.34 -15.15 2.98
CA LEU A 41 15.80 -16.36 2.29
C LEU A 41 15.54 -17.63 3.12
N GLU A 42 15.73 -17.59 4.43
CA GLU A 42 15.40 -18.68 5.36
C GLU A 42 13.89 -18.94 5.41
N GLN A 43 13.07 -17.88 5.40
CA GLN A 43 11.62 -18.02 5.30
C GLN A 43 11.22 -18.68 3.96
N LEU A 44 11.79 -18.25 2.84
CA LEU A 44 11.53 -18.86 1.52
C LEU A 44 12.03 -20.31 1.44
N GLU A 45 13.13 -20.65 2.12
CA GLU A 45 13.59 -22.04 2.25
C GLU A 45 12.60 -22.90 3.04
N SER A 46 12.07 -22.39 4.15
CA SER A 46 11.07 -23.12 4.94
C SER A 46 9.77 -23.42 4.17
N GLN A 47 9.51 -22.66 3.10
CA GLN A 47 8.39 -22.85 2.18
C GLN A 47 8.75 -23.73 0.97
N GLY A 48 9.99 -24.20 0.87
CA GLY A 48 10.49 -25.01 -0.24
C GLY A 48 10.69 -24.23 -1.55
N LEU A 49 10.78 -22.90 -1.49
CA LEU A 49 10.96 -22.03 -2.65
C LEU A 49 12.45 -21.76 -2.94
N VAL A 50 13.26 -21.66 -1.89
CA VAL A 50 14.72 -21.49 -2.00
C VAL A 50 15.41 -22.72 -1.44
N THR A 51 16.51 -23.13 -2.06
CA THR A 51 17.43 -24.12 -1.49
C THR A 51 18.67 -23.40 -0.98
N ILE A 52 19.02 -23.61 0.29
CA ILE A 52 20.27 -23.12 0.87
C ILE A 52 21.27 -24.28 0.96
N THR A 53 22.43 -24.10 0.35
CA THR A 53 23.53 -25.08 0.37
C THR A 53 24.77 -24.46 0.99
N LYS A 54 25.42 -25.19 1.90
CA LYS A 54 26.69 -24.78 2.50
C LYS A 54 27.82 -25.58 1.87
N ASP A 55 28.86 -24.88 1.43
CA ASP A 55 30.08 -25.46 0.87
C ASP A 55 31.28 -24.79 1.55
N GLY A 56 31.86 -25.51 2.52
CA GLY A 56 32.83 -24.96 3.46
C GLY A 56 32.29 -23.76 4.23
N ALA A 57 32.96 -22.61 4.09
CA ALA A 57 32.56 -21.35 4.72
C ALA A 57 31.54 -20.54 3.90
N GLN A 58 31.21 -20.96 2.68
CA GLN A 58 30.31 -20.22 1.79
C GLN A 58 28.88 -20.78 1.84
N THR A 59 27.90 -19.88 1.82
CA THR A 59 26.48 -20.22 1.69
C THR A 59 25.99 -19.79 0.32
N TYR A 60 25.37 -20.73 -0.39
CA TYR A 60 24.81 -20.55 -1.71
C TYR A 60 23.30 -20.73 -1.67
N TYR A 61 22.63 -19.88 -2.42
CA TYR A 61 21.19 -19.85 -2.56
C TYR A 61 20.83 -20.21 -3.99
N SER A 62 19.79 -21.02 -4.14
CA SER A 62 19.22 -21.32 -5.45
C SER A 62 17.71 -21.20 -5.37
N ALA A 63 17.12 -20.50 -6.34
CA ALA A 63 15.70 -20.33 -6.50
C ALA A 63 15.27 -21.04 -7.77
N ASP A 64 14.18 -21.78 -7.70
CA ASP A 64 13.57 -22.42 -8.86
C ASP A 64 12.46 -21.55 -9.46
N VAL A 65 11.77 -22.07 -10.49
CA VAL A 65 10.68 -21.34 -11.14
C VAL A 65 9.49 -21.14 -10.20
N LYS A 66 9.28 -22.01 -9.19
CA LYS A 66 8.23 -21.84 -8.19
C LYS A 66 8.50 -20.63 -7.31
N CYS A 67 9.74 -20.43 -6.89
CA CYS A 67 10.16 -19.21 -6.19
C CYS A 67 9.91 -17.97 -7.02
N PHE A 68 10.25 -18.00 -8.31
CA PHE A 68 10.02 -16.86 -9.20
C PHE A 68 8.52 -16.53 -9.32
N LYS A 69 7.67 -17.54 -9.52
CA LYS A 69 6.21 -17.39 -9.55
C LYS A 69 5.68 -16.80 -8.24
N TYR A 70 6.15 -17.30 -7.11
CA TYR A 70 5.77 -16.80 -5.79
C TYR A 70 6.12 -15.31 -5.65
N LEU A 71 7.38 -14.93 -5.91
CA LEU A 71 7.82 -13.54 -5.78
C LEU A 71 7.06 -12.61 -6.73
N LEU A 72 6.79 -13.05 -7.96
CA LEU A 72 6.00 -12.28 -8.91
C LEU A 72 4.54 -12.11 -8.43
N SER A 73 3.97 -13.16 -7.82
CA SER A 73 2.63 -13.07 -7.24
C SER A 73 2.60 -12.11 -6.05
N GLU A 74 3.58 -12.12 -5.16
CA GLU A 74 3.69 -11.16 -4.05
C GLU A 74 3.83 -9.72 -4.56
N LEU A 75 4.61 -9.53 -5.63
CA LEU A 75 4.83 -8.24 -6.26
C LEU A 75 3.54 -7.66 -6.87
N LEU A 76 2.75 -8.50 -7.55
CA LEU A 76 1.58 -8.07 -8.33
C LEU A 76 0.25 -8.18 -7.56
N ASN A 77 0.13 -9.09 -6.60
CA ASN A 77 -1.11 -9.39 -5.88
C ASN A 77 -1.13 -8.89 -4.45
N HIS A 78 -0.42 -7.80 -4.16
CA HIS A 78 -0.45 -7.21 -2.84
C HIS A 78 -1.85 -6.67 -2.49
N GLY A 79 -2.41 -7.07 -1.34
CA GLY A 79 -3.74 -6.67 -0.84
C GLY A 79 -3.84 -5.23 -0.36
N GLN A 80 -2.75 -4.47 -0.43
CA GLN A 80 -2.65 -3.12 0.09
C GLN A 80 -2.21 -2.15 -0.99
N ARG A 81 -2.55 -0.87 -0.80
CA ARG A 81 -2.08 0.23 -1.66
C ARG A 81 -0.54 0.27 -1.64
N LYS A 82 0.05 0.36 -2.82
CA LYS A 82 1.49 0.61 -3.01
C LYS A 82 1.74 2.08 -3.34
N PRO A 83 2.93 2.62 -3.05
CA PRO A 83 3.36 3.92 -3.57
C PRO A 83 3.24 3.98 -5.10
N MET A 84 2.89 5.14 -5.65
CA MET A 84 2.65 5.31 -7.09
C MET A 84 3.87 4.92 -7.92
N GLU A 85 5.04 5.35 -7.49
CA GLU A 85 6.33 5.11 -8.14
C GLU A 85 6.62 3.62 -8.25
N GLU A 86 6.32 2.87 -7.17
CA GLU A 86 6.45 1.41 -7.14
C GLU A 86 5.47 0.77 -8.13
N VAL A 87 4.21 1.23 -8.17
CA VAL A 87 3.20 0.71 -9.11
C VAL A 87 3.63 0.94 -10.57
N ILE A 88 4.10 2.13 -10.90
CA ILE A 88 4.59 2.48 -12.24
C ILE A 88 5.80 1.63 -12.61
N PHE A 89 6.77 1.52 -11.70
CA PHE A 89 7.97 0.72 -11.90
C PHE A 89 7.62 -0.74 -12.15
N ILE A 90 6.82 -1.35 -11.28
CA ILE A 90 6.43 -2.75 -11.41
C ILE A 90 5.66 -2.96 -12.72
N ASN A 91 4.68 -2.11 -13.02
CA ASN A 91 3.88 -2.24 -14.24
C ASN A 91 4.75 -2.17 -15.50
N TYR A 92 5.68 -1.21 -15.56
CA TYR A 92 6.65 -1.09 -16.65
C TYR A 92 7.56 -2.33 -16.71
N TYR A 93 8.18 -2.69 -15.60
CA TYR A 93 9.09 -3.83 -15.49
C TYR A 93 8.42 -5.14 -15.95
N THR A 94 7.23 -5.44 -15.45
CA THR A 94 6.52 -6.67 -15.83
C THR A 94 6.05 -6.65 -17.27
N SER A 95 5.73 -5.48 -17.83
CA SER A 95 5.35 -5.35 -19.25
C SER A 95 6.57 -5.55 -20.16
N THR A 96 7.69 -4.90 -19.87
CA THR A 96 8.94 -5.00 -20.64
C THR A 96 9.52 -6.41 -20.63
N TYR A 97 9.56 -7.05 -19.45
CA TYR A 97 10.16 -8.38 -19.29
C TYR A 97 9.15 -9.54 -19.44
N ARG A 98 7.89 -9.26 -19.82
CA ARG A 98 6.82 -10.27 -19.95
C ARG A 98 7.23 -11.48 -20.77
N GLY A 99 7.76 -11.25 -21.98
CA GLY A 99 8.16 -12.34 -22.87
C GLY A 99 9.30 -13.20 -22.29
N PHE A 100 10.23 -12.57 -21.56
CA PHE A 100 11.29 -13.28 -20.86
C PHE A 100 10.70 -14.16 -19.73
N PHE A 101 9.80 -13.62 -18.91
CA PHE A 101 9.16 -14.36 -17.82
C PHE A 101 8.33 -15.55 -18.32
N LEU A 102 7.55 -15.36 -19.40
CA LEU A 102 6.78 -16.45 -20.01
C LEU A 102 7.70 -17.52 -20.62
N LYS A 103 8.83 -17.14 -21.22
CA LYS A 103 9.81 -18.10 -21.73
C LYS A 103 10.44 -18.93 -20.60
N GLN A 104 10.79 -18.32 -19.47
CA GLN A 104 11.30 -19.06 -18.30
C GLN A 104 10.23 -19.98 -17.68
N ALA A 105 8.96 -19.59 -17.80
CA ALA A 105 7.81 -20.40 -17.39
C ALA A 105 7.48 -21.56 -18.34
N SER A 106 8.17 -21.73 -19.47
CA SER A 106 7.92 -22.83 -20.41
C SER A 106 8.19 -24.23 -19.85
N ALA A 107 8.99 -24.32 -18.77
CA ALA A 107 9.25 -25.56 -18.04
C ALA A 107 8.17 -25.88 -16.98
N LEU A 108 7.16 -25.01 -16.81
CA LEU A 108 6.06 -25.21 -15.88
C LEU A 108 4.95 -26.08 -16.47
N THR A 109 4.08 -26.58 -15.60
CA THR A 109 2.82 -27.22 -16.02
C THR A 109 1.93 -26.23 -16.78
N ALA A 110 1.01 -26.73 -17.60
CA ALA A 110 0.08 -25.89 -18.36
C ALA A 110 -0.76 -24.96 -17.45
N GLU A 111 -1.17 -25.47 -16.28
CA GLU A 111 -1.91 -24.71 -15.27
C GLU A 111 -1.06 -23.57 -14.68
N GLU A 112 0.20 -23.85 -14.34
CA GLU A 112 1.12 -22.83 -13.81
C GLU A 112 1.48 -21.77 -14.86
N HIS A 113 1.62 -22.17 -16.12
CA HIS A 113 1.83 -21.24 -17.23
C HIS A 113 0.61 -20.33 -17.43
N ALA A 114 -0.62 -20.88 -17.38
CA ALA A 114 -1.85 -20.09 -17.44
C ALA A 114 -1.93 -19.09 -16.28
N ALA A 115 -1.63 -19.51 -15.05
CA ALA A 115 -1.58 -18.63 -13.88
C ALA A 115 -0.55 -17.50 -14.04
N MET A 116 0.64 -17.79 -14.58
CA MET A 116 1.66 -16.78 -14.89
C MET A 116 1.20 -15.78 -15.94
N LEU A 117 0.50 -16.25 -16.97
CA LEU A 117 -0.04 -15.41 -18.03
C LEU A 117 -1.14 -14.47 -17.50
N GLU A 118 -1.96 -14.98 -16.59
CA GLU A 118 -2.98 -14.20 -15.88
C GLU A 118 -2.35 -13.18 -14.92
N LEU A 119 -1.26 -13.51 -14.23
CA LEU A 119 -0.52 -12.57 -13.38
C LEU A 119 0.09 -11.44 -14.21
N LEU A 120 0.73 -11.79 -15.33
CA LEU A 120 1.40 -10.87 -16.25
C LEU A 120 0.45 -10.26 -17.31
N THR A 121 -0.85 -10.25 -17.05
CA THR A 121 -1.80 -9.54 -17.89
C THR A 121 -1.52 -8.04 -17.79
N PRO A 122 -1.25 -7.35 -18.92
CA PRO A 122 -1.00 -5.92 -18.91
C PRO A 122 -2.09 -5.15 -18.17
N GLY A 123 -1.71 -4.15 -17.38
CA GLY A 123 -2.67 -3.31 -16.66
C GLY A 123 -3.37 -3.95 -15.46
N LYS A 124 -3.19 -5.25 -15.17
CA LYS A 124 -3.84 -5.92 -14.03
C LYS A 124 -3.46 -5.30 -12.69
N LEU A 125 -2.17 -4.96 -12.50
CA LEU A 125 -1.71 -4.25 -11.31
C LEU A 125 -2.38 -2.87 -11.18
N LEU A 126 -2.48 -2.12 -12.29
CA LEU A 126 -3.10 -0.79 -12.31
C LEU A 126 -4.58 -0.88 -11.93
N LEU A 127 -5.34 -1.81 -12.54
CA LEU A 127 -6.75 -2.04 -12.23
C LEU A 127 -6.97 -2.34 -10.74
N ARG A 128 -6.13 -3.21 -10.18
CA ARG A 128 -6.19 -3.56 -8.76
C ARG A 128 -5.91 -2.35 -7.86
N GLN A 129 -4.88 -1.57 -8.17
CA GLN A 129 -4.56 -0.37 -7.38
C GLN A 129 -5.64 0.70 -7.51
N ILE A 130 -6.23 0.89 -8.70
CA ILE A 130 -7.40 1.76 -8.90
C ILE A 130 -8.56 1.32 -8.01
N ALA A 131 -8.89 0.01 -7.96
CA ALA A 131 -9.96 -0.49 -7.11
C ALA A 131 -9.71 -0.22 -5.61
N ILE A 132 -8.48 -0.45 -5.13
CA ILE A 132 -8.08 -0.12 -3.75
C ILE A 132 -8.22 1.38 -3.49
N MET A 133 -7.82 2.22 -4.45
CA MET A 133 -7.93 3.67 -4.33
C MET A 133 -9.38 4.15 -4.35
N ASP A 134 -10.25 3.55 -5.15
CA ASP A 134 -11.68 3.86 -5.19
C ASP A 134 -12.35 3.58 -3.83
N GLU A 135 -12.01 2.45 -3.19
CA GLU A 135 -12.46 2.18 -1.82
C GLU A 135 -11.94 3.22 -0.82
N LEU A 136 -10.67 3.59 -0.90
CA LEU A 136 -10.08 4.59 0.00
C LEU A 136 -10.70 5.98 -0.21
N ILE A 137 -10.91 6.41 -1.45
CA ILE A 137 -11.57 7.65 -1.83
C ILE A 137 -12.97 7.68 -1.21
N ALA A 138 -13.77 6.63 -1.43
CA ALA A 138 -15.13 6.55 -0.89
C ALA A 138 -15.15 6.64 0.65
N ARG A 139 -14.20 5.98 1.34
CA ARG A 139 -14.07 6.06 2.80
C ARG A 139 -13.71 7.46 3.27
N ILE A 140 -12.79 8.14 2.59
CA ILE A 140 -12.37 9.51 2.94
C ILE A 140 -13.49 10.51 2.64
N GLU A 141 -14.20 10.37 1.52
CA GLU A 141 -15.37 11.21 1.19
C GLU A 141 -16.49 11.05 2.23
N ALA A 142 -16.80 9.83 2.66
CA ALA A 142 -17.75 9.59 3.75
C ALA A 142 -17.28 10.26 5.05
N ARG A 143 -15.98 10.17 5.37
CA ARG A 143 -15.38 10.81 6.55
C ARG A 143 -15.51 12.33 6.49
N ILE A 144 -15.24 12.94 5.33
CA ILE A 144 -15.39 14.38 5.09
C ILE A 144 -16.86 14.79 5.27
N ALA A 145 -17.80 14.04 4.70
CA ALA A 145 -19.23 14.30 4.84
C ALA A 145 -19.68 14.24 6.31
N ASP A 146 -19.19 13.27 7.09
CA ASP A 146 -19.50 13.16 8.51
C ASP A 146 -18.91 14.32 9.32
N TYR A 147 -17.69 14.79 9.00
CA TYR A 147 -17.15 16.00 9.60
C TYR A 147 -17.94 17.25 9.21
N GLY A 148 -18.48 17.32 7.98
CA GLY A 148 -19.40 18.37 7.56
C GLY A 148 -20.65 18.42 8.43
N LYS A 149 -21.26 17.26 8.75
CA LYS A 149 -22.41 17.18 9.67
C LYS A 149 -22.06 17.69 11.08
N ILE A 150 -20.88 17.31 11.58
CA ILE A 150 -20.37 17.78 12.88
C ILE A 150 -20.19 19.30 12.87
N ARG A 151 -19.59 19.85 11.81
CA ARG A 151 -19.40 21.30 11.65
C ARG A 151 -20.74 22.05 11.65
N THR A 152 -21.70 21.62 10.84
CA THR A 152 -23.04 22.25 10.80
C THR A 152 -23.74 22.16 12.15
N PHE A 153 -23.57 21.07 12.89
CA PHE A 153 -24.07 20.97 14.26
C PHE A 153 -23.40 21.98 15.18
N MET A 154 -22.07 22.11 15.12
CA MET A 154 -21.31 23.04 15.96
C MET A 154 -21.66 24.51 15.68
N GLU A 155 -21.83 24.90 14.42
CA GLU A 155 -22.26 26.24 14.02
C GLU A 155 -23.66 26.58 14.60
N LYS A 156 -24.59 25.62 14.57
CA LYS A 156 -25.92 25.79 15.22
C LYS A 156 -25.81 25.85 16.74
N ALA A 157 -24.98 25.00 17.33
CA ALA A 157 -24.76 24.93 18.77
C ALA A 157 -23.91 26.09 19.32
N GLU A 158 -23.32 26.93 18.48
CA GLU A 158 -22.61 28.13 18.90
C GLU A 158 -23.57 29.18 19.47
N THR A 159 -24.76 29.28 18.90
CA THR A 159 -25.85 30.14 19.38
C THR A 159 -26.59 29.61 20.61
N SER A 160 -26.35 28.34 20.98
CA SER A 160 -26.98 27.72 22.14
C SER A 160 -26.12 27.87 23.39
N LYS A 161 -26.76 28.08 24.55
CA LYS A 161 -26.08 28.14 25.86
C LYS A 161 -25.63 26.76 26.38
N LEU A 162 -25.42 25.79 25.48
CA LEU A 162 -25.01 24.43 25.84
C LEU A 162 -23.55 24.42 26.30
N SER A 163 -23.28 23.63 27.33
CA SER A 163 -21.92 23.28 27.75
C SER A 163 -21.22 22.42 26.69
N VAL A 164 -19.88 22.36 26.74
CA VAL A 164 -19.04 21.55 25.85
C VAL A 164 -19.45 20.08 25.90
N GLU A 165 -19.71 19.56 27.10
CA GLU A 165 -20.14 18.19 27.34
C GLU A 165 -21.51 17.89 26.72
N GLU A 166 -22.46 18.83 26.81
CA GLU A 166 -23.78 18.71 26.18
C GLU A 166 -23.68 18.73 24.66
N LYS A 167 -22.82 19.60 24.10
CA LYS A 167 -22.53 19.63 22.66
C LYS A 167 -21.98 18.28 22.20
N ILE A 168 -21.04 17.69 22.93
CA ILE A 168 -20.47 16.37 22.59
C ILE A 168 -21.51 15.26 22.63
N LYS A 169 -22.37 15.23 23.66
CA LYS A 169 -23.44 14.23 23.78
C LYS A 169 -24.46 14.32 22.64
N GLN A 170 -24.68 15.51 22.11
CA GLN A 170 -25.62 15.79 21.03
C GLN A 170 -25.01 15.73 19.63
N LEU A 171 -23.68 15.58 19.50
CA LEU A 171 -23.02 15.42 18.19
C LEU A 171 -23.73 14.34 17.38
N PRO A 172 -23.95 14.51 16.05
CA PRO A 172 -24.49 13.43 15.23
C PRO A 172 -23.66 12.16 15.44
N LEU A 173 -24.27 10.97 15.32
CA LEU A 173 -23.53 9.71 15.36
C LEU A 173 -22.44 9.82 14.28
N GLY A 174 -21.21 10.04 14.76
CA GLY A 174 -20.09 10.46 13.92
C GLY A 174 -19.62 9.33 13.02
N PRO A 175 -18.52 9.55 12.30
CA PRO A 175 -18.01 8.53 11.40
C PRO A 175 -17.74 7.25 12.19
N ASN A 176 -18.21 6.11 11.67
CA ASN A 176 -17.86 4.80 12.19
C ASN A 176 -16.33 4.70 12.17
N ILE A 177 -15.69 4.94 13.31
CA ILE A 177 -14.27 4.68 13.47
C ILE A 177 -14.14 3.16 13.31
N PRO A 178 -13.26 2.65 12.44
CA PRO A 178 -13.06 1.22 12.30
C PRO A 178 -12.96 0.56 13.66
N GLN A 179 -13.61 -0.61 13.79
CA GLN A 179 -13.98 -1.32 15.01
C GLN A 179 -12.86 -1.70 16.00
N THR A 180 -11.64 -1.19 15.83
CA THR A 180 -10.54 -1.41 16.79
C THR A 180 -10.77 -0.70 18.12
N TYR A 181 -11.54 0.39 18.15
CA TYR A 181 -11.92 1.06 19.39
C TYR A 181 -13.35 0.69 19.80
N LYS A 182 -13.50 0.11 21.00
CA LYS A 182 -14.81 -0.21 21.62
C LYS A 182 -15.63 1.04 22.03
N LYS A 183 -15.11 2.26 21.79
CA LYS A 183 -15.68 3.54 22.24
C LYS A 183 -16.18 4.35 21.05
N SER A 184 -17.32 5.01 21.21
CA SER A 184 -17.80 5.96 20.20
C SER A 184 -16.92 7.21 20.16
N LEU A 185 -16.97 7.99 19.08
CA LEU A 185 -16.30 9.29 19.01
C LEU A 185 -16.72 10.21 20.18
N ARG A 186 -17.99 10.16 20.58
CA ARG A 186 -18.50 10.95 21.71
C ARG A 186 -17.79 10.56 23.01
N ASP A 187 -17.65 9.26 23.27
CA ASP A 187 -16.98 8.75 24.47
C ASP A 187 -15.51 9.15 24.47
N VAL A 188 -14.83 9.00 23.33
CA VAL A 188 -13.43 9.41 23.18
C VAL A 188 -13.26 10.90 23.46
N LEU A 189 -14.15 11.76 22.97
CA LEU A 189 -14.11 13.20 23.25
C LEU A 189 -14.39 13.49 24.73
N LEU A 190 -15.35 12.81 25.35
CA LEU A 190 -15.64 12.97 26.78
C LEU A 190 -14.50 12.49 27.68
N ASP A 191 -13.63 11.59 27.23
CA ASP A 191 -12.45 11.18 27.99
C ASP A 191 -11.31 12.21 27.96
N LEU A 192 -11.34 13.17 27.02
CA LEU A 192 -10.29 14.19 26.91
C LEU A 192 -10.38 15.23 28.04
N PRO A 193 -9.26 15.83 28.48
CA PRO A 193 -9.27 17.05 29.28
C PRO A 193 -10.11 18.17 28.65
N LYS A 194 -10.80 18.96 29.46
CA LYS A 194 -11.73 20.02 29.00
C LYS A 194 -11.14 20.95 27.94
N ALA A 195 -9.92 21.45 28.14
CA ALA A 195 -9.25 22.32 27.18
C ALA A 195 -9.05 21.65 25.80
N LEU A 196 -8.79 20.34 25.78
CA LEU A 196 -8.68 19.58 24.53
C LEU A 196 -10.06 19.36 23.90
N ARG A 197 -11.11 19.09 24.69
CA ARG A 197 -12.49 19.02 24.16
C ARG A 197 -12.87 20.31 23.44
N GLU A 198 -12.63 21.45 24.08
CA GLU A 198 -12.91 22.78 23.53
C GLU A 198 -12.14 23.00 22.24
N ARG A 199 -10.84 22.70 22.21
CA ARG A 199 -10.03 22.80 21.00
C ARG A 199 -10.53 21.89 19.88
N GLU A 200 -10.89 20.65 20.19
CA GLU A 200 -11.38 19.68 19.23
C GLU A 200 -12.69 20.13 18.56
N LEU A 201 -13.61 20.67 19.35
CA LEU A 201 -14.90 21.18 18.89
C LEU A 201 -14.82 22.52 18.15
N THR A 202 -13.82 23.35 18.47
CA THR A 202 -13.68 24.69 17.86
C THR A 202 -12.87 24.65 16.58
N VAL A 203 -11.68 24.03 16.60
CA VAL A 203 -10.73 24.08 15.46
C VAL A 203 -10.23 22.70 15.03
N GLY A 204 -10.25 21.69 15.90
CA GLY A 204 -9.66 20.38 15.62
C GLY A 204 -10.28 19.67 14.43
N PHE A 205 -11.61 19.64 14.34
CA PHE A 205 -12.32 19.04 13.20
C PHE A 205 -12.07 19.79 11.89
N GLU A 206 -12.17 21.12 11.91
CA GLU A 206 -11.92 21.94 10.72
C GLU A 206 -10.48 21.78 10.22
N HIS A 207 -9.51 21.80 11.13
CA HIS A 207 -8.11 21.64 10.77
C HIS A 207 -7.82 20.27 10.16
N ARG A 208 -8.37 19.18 10.71
CA ARG A 208 -8.20 17.85 10.10
C ARG A 208 -8.87 17.77 8.73
N LEU A 209 -10.03 18.41 8.55
CA LEU A 209 -10.68 18.46 7.25
C LEU A 209 -9.79 19.17 6.23
N LYS A 210 -9.41 20.41 6.53
CA LYS A 210 -8.69 21.33 5.64
C LYS A 210 -7.24 20.93 5.37
N TYR A 211 -6.51 20.48 6.39
CA TYR A 211 -5.06 20.25 6.29
C TYR A 211 -4.70 18.78 6.09
N TYR A 212 -5.64 17.85 6.30
CA TYR A 212 -5.37 16.42 6.14
C TYR A 212 -6.33 15.75 5.15
N TYR A 213 -7.63 15.68 5.44
CA TYR A 213 -8.55 14.87 4.65
C TYR A 213 -8.77 15.40 3.23
N GLU A 214 -8.99 16.70 3.05
CA GLU A 214 -9.20 17.30 1.72
C GLU A 214 -7.93 17.23 0.85
N PRO A 215 -6.72 17.61 1.33
CA PRO A 215 -5.50 17.43 0.56
C PRO A 215 -5.24 15.96 0.22
N TYR A 216 -5.43 15.06 1.19
CA TYR A 216 -5.21 13.62 0.97
C TYR A 216 -6.18 13.03 -0.05
N LEU A 217 -7.46 13.44 -0.02
CA LEU A 217 -8.44 13.06 -1.02
C LEU A 217 -8.02 13.52 -2.42
N ASN A 218 -7.55 14.76 -2.54
CA ASN A 218 -7.07 15.30 -3.81
C ASN A 218 -5.86 14.52 -4.33
N THR A 219 -4.89 14.21 -3.47
CA THR A 219 -3.75 13.35 -3.83
C THR A 219 -4.22 11.99 -4.34
N LEU A 220 -5.12 11.31 -3.62
CA LEU A 220 -5.67 10.02 -4.05
C LEU A 220 -6.40 10.12 -5.40
N LYS A 221 -7.20 11.16 -5.62
CA LYS A 221 -7.90 11.36 -6.91
C LYS A 221 -6.94 11.61 -8.07
N SER A 222 -5.92 12.43 -7.86
CA SER A 222 -4.88 12.71 -8.87
C SER A 222 -4.08 11.45 -9.21
N GLU A 223 -3.65 10.72 -8.21
CA GLU A 223 -2.95 9.44 -8.38
C GLU A 223 -3.81 8.42 -9.14
N ARG A 224 -5.08 8.28 -8.75
CA ARG A 224 -6.02 7.35 -9.39
C ARG A 224 -6.27 7.73 -10.86
N ALA A 225 -6.38 9.02 -11.16
CA ALA A 225 -6.50 9.52 -12.53
C ALA A 225 -5.23 9.24 -13.36
N LEU A 226 -4.04 9.37 -12.77
CA LEU A 226 -2.78 9.01 -13.41
C LEU A 226 -2.74 7.52 -13.77
N MET A 227 -3.06 6.63 -12.81
CA MET A 227 -3.10 5.18 -13.07
C MET A 227 -4.10 4.82 -14.16
N ALA A 228 -5.29 5.44 -14.15
CA ALA A 228 -6.28 5.24 -15.21
C ALA A 228 -5.76 5.70 -16.59
N GLY A 229 -5.04 6.82 -16.64
CA GLY A 229 -4.40 7.31 -17.87
C GLY A 229 -3.24 6.43 -18.36
N LEU A 230 -2.57 5.70 -17.47
CA LEU A 230 -1.56 4.70 -17.86
C LEU A 230 -2.21 3.43 -18.42
N LEU A 231 -3.37 3.04 -17.89
CA LEU A 231 -4.12 1.89 -18.37
C LEU A 231 -4.56 2.08 -19.83
N THR A 232 -5.15 3.24 -20.16
CA THR A 232 -5.63 3.53 -21.54
C THR A 232 -4.51 3.54 -22.59
N LYS A 233 -3.29 3.95 -22.21
CA LYS A 233 -2.11 3.89 -23.09
C LYS A 233 -1.62 2.46 -23.32
N THR A 234 -1.85 1.57 -22.36
CA THR A 234 -1.45 0.16 -22.45
C THR A 234 -2.32 -0.59 -23.45
N ASP A 235 -3.61 -0.25 -23.53
CA ASP A 235 -4.56 -0.88 -24.48
C ASP A 235 -4.37 -0.42 -25.94
N GLY A 236 -3.82 0.77 -26.16
CA GLY A 236 -3.59 1.35 -27.49
C GLY A 236 -2.25 0.99 -28.16
N SER A 237 -1.41 0.16 -27.53
CA SER A 237 -0.05 -0.17 -28.01
C SER A 237 0.07 -1.60 -28.57
N GLN A 238 -1.04 -2.20 -29.03
CA GLN A 238 -1.05 -3.51 -29.69
C GLN A 238 -0.94 -3.39 -31.21
#